data_AF-F2UP71-F1
#
_entry.id   AF-F2UP71-F1
#
_cell.length_a   1.000
_cell.length_b   1.000
_cell.length_c   1.000
_cell.angle_alpha   90.00
_cell.angle_beta   90.00
_cell.angle_gamma   90.00
#
_symmetry.space_group_name_H-M   'P 1'
#
loop_
_entity.id
_entity.type
_entity.pdbx_description
1 polymer ?
#
loop_
_entity_poly.entity_id
_entity_poly.type
_entity_poly.pdbx_seq_one_letter_code
_entity_poly.pdbx_strand_id
1 'polypeptide(L)'
;MSQHQHQQGYYQPAPQHQQPPGGVDVAHTSGFDFDLSDVRISSSLPLLDNQDFLNFYNTYETQLLELVETNQLDAIGPFWESQWREASRFSRILDTDDGEKYCHVRDTFIFQRMLSIILPDVLQRMQPAVTKSIRSFSKRLQPWMHAAVAALPPRVAHSKIRTTALFAQRLRRYTGLNHLAQAARDLLAKQHQVAAMNEDFVKIDFNAVADQLVSMCPSCAKHTVIQLHEEFQHVLRDAAPLESWCSWLQSVAHTVLSQQQQPGSNGVDLAKPAANLCLSWSFLSSQVIRDLTLRSAATFGMFHLMRLFCDEYMFFLAEHVVSVNTLSNMPRHMRDGGPLRTLGTGPVQQGGMSHH
;
A
#
# COMPACT_ATOMS: atom_id res chain seq x y z
N MET A 1 13.75 -73.25 -36.67
CA MET A 1 12.52 -73.30 -35.85
C MET A 1 12.91 -73.10 -34.40
N SER A 2 12.22 -72.15 -33.78
CA SER A 2 12.46 -71.46 -32.51
C SER A 2 12.80 -72.33 -31.30
N GLN A 3 13.68 -71.83 -30.42
CA GLN A 3 13.57 -72.04 -28.97
C GLN A 3 14.28 -70.92 -28.18
N HIS A 4 13.62 -70.51 -27.10
CA HIS A 4 13.88 -69.38 -26.22
C HIS A 4 15.20 -69.45 -25.44
N GLN A 5 15.86 -68.29 -25.29
CA GLN A 5 16.72 -68.02 -24.13
C GLN A 5 16.45 -66.62 -23.57
N HIS A 6 16.31 -66.60 -22.24
CA HIS A 6 16.06 -65.45 -21.38
C HIS A 6 17.21 -64.44 -21.41
N GLN A 7 16.87 -63.15 -21.45
CA GLN A 7 17.72 -62.10 -20.89
C GLN A 7 16.91 -61.31 -19.86
N GLN A 8 17.32 -61.44 -18.60
CA GLN A 8 16.84 -60.67 -17.47
C GLN A 8 17.23 -59.21 -17.66
N GLY A 9 16.24 -58.34 -17.85
CA GLY A 9 16.42 -56.89 -17.76
C GLY A 9 16.47 -56.46 -16.29
N TYR A 10 17.64 -56.07 -15.80
CA TYR A 10 17.77 -55.35 -14.54
C TYR A 10 17.09 -53.98 -14.68
N TYR A 11 15.92 -53.81 -14.07
CA TYR A 11 15.34 -52.49 -13.82
C TYR A 11 16.15 -51.78 -12.73
N GLN A 12 16.97 -50.80 -13.11
CA GLN A 12 17.46 -49.79 -12.17
C GLN A 12 16.40 -48.70 -12.02
N PRO A 13 15.92 -48.37 -10.80
CA PRO A 13 15.04 -47.23 -10.61
C PRO A 13 15.81 -45.92 -10.80
N ALA A 14 15.16 -44.96 -11.47
CA ALA A 14 15.67 -43.61 -11.67
C ALA A 14 16.02 -42.93 -10.33
N PRO A 15 17.08 -42.10 -10.25
CA PRO A 15 17.45 -41.44 -9.00
C PRO A 15 16.33 -40.49 -8.56
N GLN A 16 15.83 -40.74 -7.34
CA GLN A 16 14.93 -39.85 -6.64
C GLN A 16 15.56 -38.46 -6.57
N HIS A 17 14.90 -37.47 -7.18
CA HIS A 17 15.20 -36.07 -6.92
C HIS A 17 15.01 -35.81 -5.42
N GLN A 18 16.13 -35.68 -4.70
CA GLN A 18 16.15 -35.15 -3.35
C GLN A 18 15.60 -33.72 -3.44
N GLN A 19 14.44 -33.51 -2.83
CA GLN A 19 13.94 -32.17 -2.54
C GLN A 19 15.02 -31.42 -1.75
N PRO A 20 15.34 -30.15 -2.09
CA PRO A 20 16.25 -29.36 -1.28
C PRO A 20 15.65 -29.19 0.12
N PRO A 21 16.46 -29.37 1.18
CA PRO A 21 15.98 -29.21 2.55
C PRO A 21 15.82 -27.72 2.85
N GLY A 22 14.68 -27.36 3.44
CA GLY A 22 14.43 -26.03 3.99
C GLY A 22 13.82 -25.07 2.97
N GLY A 23 12.50 -25.19 2.77
CA GLY A 23 11.72 -24.01 2.41
C GLY A 23 11.94 -22.97 3.51
N VAL A 24 12.55 -21.85 3.15
CA VAL A 24 12.51 -20.67 4.01
C VAL A 24 11.03 -20.36 4.16
N ASP A 25 10.51 -20.52 5.38
CA ASP A 25 9.21 -19.98 5.75
C ASP A 25 9.22 -18.53 5.28
N VAL A 26 8.42 -18.25 4.25
CA VAL A 26 8.12 -16.89 3.84
C VAL A 26 7.30 -16.32 4.98
N ALA A 27 8.00 -15.81 5.99
CA ALA A 27 7.39 -15.12 7.11
C ALA A 27 6.48 -14.06 6.50
N HIS A 28 5.17 -14.24 6.67
CA HIS A 28 4.18 -13.22 6.43
C HIS A 28 4.68 -11.92 7.06
N THR A 29 4.99 -10.95 6.21
CA THR A 29 4.97 -9.49 6.41
C THR A 29 4.62 -9.01 7.83
N SER A 30 5.49 -9.21 8.83
CA SER A 30 5.15 -8.93 10.24
C SER A 30 5.76 -7.65 10.80
N GLY A 31 6.47 -6.85 9.99
CA GLY A 31 7.07 -5.59 10.44
C GLY A 31 6.22 -4.34 10.22
N PHE A 32 5.30 -4.37 9.25
CA PHE A 32 4.46 -3.22 8.85
C PHE A 32 3.02 -3.63 8.56
N ASP A 33 2.53 -4.67 9.24
CA ASP A 33 1.10 -4.99 9.24
C ASP A 33 0.39 -4.00 10.17
N PHE A 34 0.26 -2.75 9.71
CA PHE A 34 -0.67 -1.82 10.33
C PHE A 34 -2.06 -2.22 9.87
N ASP A 35 -2.61 -3.23 10.55
CA ASP A 35 -3.95 -3.71 10.29
C ASP A 35 -4.95 -2.58 10.57
N LEU A 36 -5.43 -1.97 9.49
CA LEU A 36 -6.47 -0.96 9.55
C LEU A 36 -7.81 -1.56 9.97
N SER A 37 -7.97 -2.90 10.01
CA SER A 37 -9.17 -3.60 10.49
C SER A 37 -9.58 -3.12 11.89
N ASP A 38 -8.61 -2.77 12.73
CA ASP A 38 -8.81 -2.31 14.10
C ASP A 38 -9.15 -0.81 14.24
N VAL A 39 -9.00 -0.02 13.17
CA VAL A 39 -9.43 1.38 13.17
C VAL A 39 -10.95 1.42 12.98
N ARG A 40 -11.66 1.69 14.08
CA ARG A 40 -13.11 1.94 14.09
C ARG A 40 -13.36 3.44 14.13
N ILE A 41 -14.40 3.90 13.46
CA ILE A 41 -14.87 5.29 13.52
C ILE A 41 -16.22 5.29 14.23
N SER A 42 -16.41 6.22 15.16
CA SER A 42 -17.68 6.39 15.83
C SER A 42 -18.80 6.67 14.85
N SER A 43 -19.89 5.91 14.96
CA SER A 43 -21.15 6.23 14.30
C SER A 43 -21.75 7.54 14.81
N SER A 44 -21.32 8.01 15.99
CA SER A 44 -21.78 9.24 16.64
C SER A 44 -20.61 10.20 16.80
N LEU A 45 -20.36 11.06 15.80
CA LEU A 45 -19.68 12.31 16.15
C LEU A 45 -20.63 13.08 17.08
N PRO A 46 -20.21 13.47 18.29
CA PRO A 46 -21.07 14.16 19.26
C PRO A 46 -21.75 15.43 18.74
N LEU A 47 -21.29 15.95 17.60
CA LEU A 47 -21.70 17.20 16.98
C LEU A 47 -22.88 17.04 16.00
N LEU A 48 -23.22 15.81 15.61
CA LEU A 48 -24.27 15.49 14.64
C LEU A 48 -25.38 14.67 15.30
N ASP A 49 -26.28 15.35 16.02
CA ASP A 49 -27.51 14.73 16.56
C ASP A 49 -28.59 14.59 15.46
N ASN A 50 -28.27 13.86 14.39
CA ASN A 50 -29.22 13.56 13.31
C ASN A 50 -29.11 12.11 12.88
N GLN A 51 -29.95 11.26 13.48
CA GLN A 51 -29.94 9.81 13.25
C GLN A 51 -30.20 9.44 11.78
N ASP A 52 -31.05 10.19 11.07
CA ASP A 52 -31.37 9.92 9.67
C ASP A 52 -30.16 10.10 8.75
N PHE A 53 -29.36 11.16 8.97
CA PHE A 53 -28.12 11.39 8.25
C PHE A 53 -27.08 10.31 8.53
N LEU A 54 -26.92 9.92 9.81
CA LEU A 54 -25.99 8.86 10.21
C LEU A 54 -26.38 7.51 9.58
N ASN A 55 -27.68 7.18 9.57
CA ASN A 55 -28.20 5.96 8.94
C ASN A 55 -28.00 5.98 7.41
N PHE A 56 -28.23 7.13 6.77
CA PHE A 56 -27.95 7.31 5.35
C PHE A 56 -26.47 7.02 5.05
N TYR A 57 -25.55 7.63 5.80
CA TYR A 57 -24.12 7.49 5.53
C TYR A 57 -23.63 6.05 5.77
N ASN A 58 -24.09 5.39 6.84
CA ASN A 58 -23.79 3.97 7.08
C ASN A 58 -24.28 3.09 5.93
N THR A 59 -25.50 3.32 5.43
CA THR A 59 -26.06 2.57 4.30
C THR A 59 -25.26 2.80 3.02
N TYR A 60 -24.94 4.06 2.74
CA TYR A 60 -24.10 4.46 1.61
C TYR A 60 -22.75 3.73 1.61
N GLU A 61 -22.07 3.68 2.75
CA GLU A 61 -20.77 2.99 2.86
C GLU A 61 -20.87 1.48 2.64
N THR A 62 -21.86 0.83 3.26
CA THR A 62 -22.07 -0.61 3.09
C THR A 62 -22.31 -0.95 1.62
N GLN A 63 -23.20 -0.22 0.94
CA GLN A 63 -23.49 -0.45 -0.47
C GLN A 63 -22.30 -0.12 -1.38
N LEU A 64 -21.54 0.94 -1.08
CA LEU A 64 -20.34 1.28 -1.83
C LEU A 64 -19.27 0.18 -1.74
N LEU A 65 -19.06 -0.38 -0.55
CA LEU A 65 -18.12 -1.49 -0.36
C LEU A 65 -18.60 -2.74 -1.08
N GLU A 66 -19.89 -3.08 -1.00
CA GLU A 66 -20.46 -4.23 -1.71
C GLU A 66 -20.19 -4.16 -3.22
N LEU A 67 -20.32 -2.97 -3.84
CA LEU A 67 -19.98 -2.77 -5.25
C LEU A 67 -18.50 -3.04 -5.53
N VAL A 68 -17.60 -2.71 -4.62
CA VAL A 68 -16.16 -2.97 -4.78
C VAL A 68 -15.81 -4.44 -4.55
N GLU A 69 -16.37 -5.06 -3.50
CA GLU A 69 -16.17 -6.47 -3.16
C GLU A 69 -16.70 -7.40 -4.27
N THR A 70 -17.80 -7.01 -4.91
CA THR A 70 -18.37 -7.73 -6.07
C THR A 70 -17.76 -7.31 -7.41
N ASN A 71 -16.70 -6.49 -7.41
CA ASN A 71 -15.98 -6.00 -8.59
C ASN A 71 -16.87 -5.26 -9.62
N GLN A 72 -17.93 -4.60 -9.16
CA GLN A 72 -18.84 -3.79 -9.96
C GLN A 72 -18.40 -2.31 -10.02
N LEU A 73 -17.13 -2.07 -10.36
CA LEU A 73 -16.53 -0.72 -10.35
C LEU A 73 -17.24 0.27 -11.29
N ASP A 74 -17.86 -0.21 -12.36
CA ASP A 74 -18.61 0.60 -13.33
C ASP A 74 -19.92 1.16 -12.76
N ALA A 75 -20.50 0.49 -11.75
CA ALA A 75 -21.76 0.90 -11.13
C ALA A 75 -21.59 2.04 -10.11
N ILE A 76 -20.35 2.31 -9.67
CA ILE A 76 -20.04 3.31 -8.64
C ILE A 76 -20.45 4.73 -9.07
N GLY A 77 -20.24 5.10 -10.34
CA GLY A 77 -20.63 6.42 -10.85
C GLY A 77 -22.15 6.68 -10.73
N PRO A 78 -23.00 5.87 -11.38
CA PRO A 78 -24.46 5.96 -11.24
C PRO A 78 -24.94 5.85 -9.78
N PHE A 79 -24.30 4.98 -8.99
CA PHE A 79 -24.59 4.86 -7.57
C PHE A 79 -24.36 6.18 -6.83
N TRP A 80 -23.18 6.80 -6.98
CA TRP A 80 -22.88 8.10 -6.38
C TRP A 80 -23.86 9.19 -6.81
N GLU A 81 -24.20 9.27 -8.10
CA GLU A 81 -25.18 10.25 -8.60
C GLU A 81 -26.56 10.08 -7.94
N SER A 82 -27.02 8.85 -7.74
CA SER A 82 -28.28 8.57 -7.04
C SER A 82 -28.20 8.96 -5.56
N GLN A 83 -27.16 8.49 -4.87
CA GLN A 83 -27.02 8.68 -3.42
C GLN A 83 -26.84 10.15 -3.04
N TRP A 84 -25.96 10.88 -3.73
CA TRP A 84 -25.70 12.29 -3.40
C TRP A 84 -26.80 13.23 -3.88
N ARG A 85 -27.65 12.81 -4.83
CA ARG A 85 -28.91 13.50 -5.13
C ARG A 85 -29.91 13.37 -3.98
N GLU A 86 -30.06 12.18 -3.41
CA GLU A 86 -30.91 11.95 -2.24
C GLU A 86 -30.38 12.71 -1.00
N ALA A 87 -29.05 12.76 -0.84
CA ALA A 87 -28.39 13.44 0.27
C ALA A 87 -28.65 14.96 0.31
N SER A 88 -29.14 15.58 -0.76
CA SER A 88 -29.45 17.02 -0.78
C SER A 88 -30.50 17.42 0.26
N ARG A 89 -31.34 16.48 0.73
CA ARG A 89 -32.27 16.68 1.84
C ARG A 89 -31.58 17.02 3.17
N PHE A 90 -30.30 16.67 3.30
CA PHE A 90 -29.47 16.98 4.47
C PHE A 90 -28.64 18.26 4.28
N SER A 91 -28.98 19.13 3.33
CA SER A 91 -28.22 20.34 2.99
C SER A 91 -27.85 21.20 4.20
N ARG A 92 -28.78 21.39 5.15
CA ARG A 92 -28.53 22.16 6.39
C ARG A 92 -27.40 21.58 7.23
N ILE A 93 -27.28 20.26 7.27
CA ILE A 93 -26.23 19.57 8.01
C ILE A 93 -24.92 19.64 7.21
N LEU A 94 -25.00 19.36 5.92
CA LEU A 94 -23.86 19.32 5.00
C LEU A 94 -23.17 20.69 4.81
N ASP A 95 -23.86 21.79 5.09
CA ASP A 95 -23.30 23.15 5.01
C ASP A 95 -22.55 23.57 6.29
N THR A 96 -22.62 22.77 7.35
CA THR A 96 -21.89 23.02 8.61
C THR A 96 -20.44 22.52 8.54
N ASP A 97 -19.58 23.11 9.38
CA ASP A 97 -18.20 22.64 9.59
C ASP A 97 -18.16 21.16 9.99
N ASP A 98 -19.07 20.75 10.86
CA ASP A 98 -19.07 19.40 11.42
C ASP A 98 -19.60 18.38 10.41
N GLY A 99 -20.58 18.75 9.59
CA GLY A 99 -21.05 17.93 8.47
C GLY A 99 -19.97 17.70 7.41
N GLU A 100 -19.20 18.73 7.07
CA GLU A 100 -18.07 18.62 6.14
C GLU A 100 -16.96 17.73 6.71
N LYS A 101 -16.54 17.96 7.97
CA LYS A 101 -15.54 17.14 8.66
C LYS A 101 -15.97 15.68 8.76
N TYR A 102 -17.24 15.43 9.11
CA TYR A 102 -17.80 14.07 9.17
C TYR A 102 -17.66 13.37 7.82
N CYS A 103 -18.11 14.01 6.74
CA CYS A 103 -17.99 13.46 5.39
C CYS A 103 -16.53 13.19 5.03
N HIS A 104 -15.63 14.15 5.27
CA HIS A 104 -14.22 14.02 4.94
C HIS A 104 -13.57 12.81 5.62
N VAL A 105 -13.79 12.65 6.93
CA VAL A 105 -13.24 11.55 7.72
C VAL A 105 -13.76 10.20 7.22
N ARG A 106 -15.07 10.09 7.00
CA ARG A 106 -15.72 8.85 6.56
C ARG A 106 -15.36 8.49 5.11
N ASP A 107 -15.33 9.48 4.20
CA ASP A 107 -14.88 9.28 2.81
C ASP A 107 -13.41 8.83 2.76
N THR A 108 -12.55 9.39 3.61
CA THR A 108 -11.14 8.99 3.68
C THR A 108 -11.01 7.52 4.10
N PHE A 109 -11.80 7.10 5.09
CA PHE A 109 -11.79 5.71 5.57
C PHE A 109 -12.34 4.73 4.53
N ILE A 110 -13.49 5.04 3.92
CA ILE A 110 -14.10 4.15 2.93
C ILE A 110 -13.20 3.99 1.71
N PHE A 111 -12.55 5.07 1.24
CA PHE A 111 -11.60 4.98 0.13
C PHE A 111 -10.33 4.21 0.49
N GLN A 112 -9.86 4.28 1.73
CA GLN A 112 -8.76 3.44 2.19
C GLN A 112 -9.15 1.95 2.18
N ARG A 113 -10.40 1.61 2.56
CA ARG A 113 -10.92 0.23 2.50
C ARG A 113 -11.11 -0.25 1.06
N MET A 114 -11.67 0.59 0.20
CA MET A 114 -11.77 0.29 -1.23
C MET A 114 -10.38 0.04 -1.82
N LEU A 115 -9.37 0.83 -1.45
CA LEU A 115 -7.99 0.65 -1.90
C LEU A 115 -7.42 -0.71 -1.49
N SER A 116 -7.63 -1.14 -0.24
CA SER A 116 -7.16 -2.45 0.24
C SER A 116 -7.88 -3.64 -0.41
N ILE A 117 -9.13 -3.47 -0.84
CA ILE A 117 -9.87 -4.50 -1.58
C ILE A 117 -9.41 -4.56 -3.04
N ILE A 118 -9.29 -3.41 -3.70
CA ILE A 118 -8.93 -3.31 -5.12
C ILE A 118 -7.49 -3.73 -5.36
N LEU A 119 -6.59 -3.43 -4.43
CA LEU A 119 -5.16 -3.64 -4.58
C LEU A 119 -4.52 -4.07 -3.25
N PRO A 120 -4.77 -5.32 -2.81
CA PRO A 120 -4.36 -5.81 -1.48
C PRO A 120 -2.84 -5.95 -1.33
N ASP A 121 -2.13 -6.31 -2.40
CA ASP A 121 -0.68 -6.44 -2.40
C ASP A 121 -0.06 -5.73 -3.61
N VAL A 122 0.74 -4.69 -3.33
CA VAL A 122 1.48 -3.93 -4.35
C VAL A 122 2.58 -4.76 -5.02
N LEU A 123 3.04 -5.86 -4.43
CA LEU A 123 4.12 -6.70 -4.97
C LEU A 123 3.60 -7.87 -5.82
N GLN A 124 2.34 -8.28 -5.62
CA GLN A 124 1.73 -9.41 -6.32
C GLN A 124 1.50 -9.13 -7.81
N ARG A 125 1.91 -10.04 -8.69
CA ARG A 125 1.71 -9.86 -10.14
C ARG A 125 0.23 -9.83 -10.50
N MET A 126 -0.23 -8.70 -11.02
CA MET A 126 -1.60 -8.54 -11.53
C MET A 126 -1.73 -8.97 -13.00
N GLN A 127 -2.90 -9.48 -13.36
CA GLN A 127 -3.24 -9.72 -14.77
C GLN A 127 -3.40 -8.39 -15.51
N PRO A 128 -3.01 -8.30 -16.80
CA PRO A 128 -3.13 -7.05 -17.57
C PRO A 128 -4.55 -6.48 -17.64
N ALA A 129 -5.57 -7.36 -17.65
CA ALA A 129 -6.98 -6.96 -17.64
C ALA A 129 -7.35 -6.21 -16.33
N VAL A 130 -6.90 -6.70 -15.19
CA VAL A 130 -7.12 -6.07 -13.87
C VAL A 130 -6.43 -4.71 -13.81
N THR A 131 -5.16 -4.63 -14.19
CA THR A 131 -4.41 -3.36 -14.25
C THR A 131 -5.10 -2.33 -15.16
N LYS A 132 -5.61 -2.75 -16.32
CA LYS A 132 -6.36 -1.87 -17.23
C LYS A 132 -7.67 -1.41 -16.60
N SER A 133 -8.40 -2.29 -15.93
CA SER A 133 -9.64 -1.98 -15.22
C SER A 133 -9.40 -0.92 -14.13
N ILE A 134 -8.42 -1.14 -13.25
CA ILE A 134 -8.06 -0.20 -12.17
C ILE A 134 -7.67 1.18 -12.75
N ARG A 135 -6.85 1.21 -13.80
CA ARG A 135 -6.48 2.48 -14.48
C ARG A 135 -7.71 3.19 -15.05
N SER A 136 -8.61 2.47 -15.71
CA SER A 136 -9.85 3.04 -16.25
C SER A 136 -10.76 3.59 -15.15
N PHE A 137 -10.96 2.80 -14.10
CA PHE A 137 -11.70 3.20 -12.90
C PHE A 137 -11.12 4.48 -12.28
N SER A 138 -9.81 4.54 -12.04
CA SER A 138 -9.14 5.70 -11.44
C SER A 138 -9.35 7.01 -12.21
N LYS A 139 -9.49 6.94 -13.55
CA LYS A 139 -9.73 8.12 -14.40
C LYS A 139 -11.17 8.64 -14.30
N ARG A 140 -12.13 7.79 -13.97
CA ARG A 140 -13.57 8.13 -13.94
C ARG A 140 -14.06 8.62 -12.58
N LEU A 141 -13.36 8.27 -11.50
CA LEU A 141 -13.71 8.63 -10.12
C LEU A 141 -14.01 10.13 -9.94
N GLN A 142 -13.07 11.00 -10.31
CA GLN A 142 -13.24 12.43 -10.09
C GLN A 142 -14.40 13.04 -10.91
N PRO A 143 -14.53 12.78 -12.24
CA PRO A 143 -15.70 13.19 -13.00
C PRO A 143 -17.04 12.71 -12.42
N TRP A 144 -17.13 11.45 -11.99
CA TRP A 144 -18.34 10.90 -11.37
C TRP A 144 -18.69 11.62 -10.08
N MET A 145 -17.70 11.87 -9.21
CA MET A 145 -17.95 12.59 -7.96
C MET A 145 -18.38 14.03 -8.23
N HIS A 146 -17.77 14.73 -9.19
CA HIS A 146 -18.18 16.08 -9.59
C HIS A 146 -19.66 16.15 -9.99
N ALA A 147 -20.12 15.20 -10.82
CA ALA A 147 -21.52 15.12 -11.23
C ALA A 147 -22.46 14.83 -10.04
N ALA A 148 -22.06 13.89 -9.18
CA ALA A 148 -22.86 13.43 -8.05
C ALA A 148 -23.12 14.53 -7.00
N VAL A 149 -22.12 15.38 -6.71
CA VAL A 149 -22.20 16.38 -5.64
C VAL A 149 -22.66 17.77 -6.12
N ALA A 150 -23.05 17.91 -7.39
CA ALA A 150 -23.35 19.22 -7.99
C ALA A 150 -24.47 20.01 -7.28
N ALA A 151 -25.39 19.32 -6.62
CA ALA A 151 -26.51 19.92 -5.87
C ALA A 151 -26.22 20.10 -4.36
N LEU A 152 -25.03 19.73 -3.89
CA LEU A 152 -24.66 19.84 -2.48
C LEU A 152 -24.05 21.22 -2.16
N PRO A 153 -24.01 21.61 -0.88
CA PRO A 153 -23.29 22.80 -0.46
C PRO A 153 -21.83 22.81 -0.95
N PRO A 154 -21.27 23.96 -1.41
CA PRO A 154 -19.95 24.00 -2.04
C PRO A 154 -18.82 23.43 -1.19
N ARG A 155 -18.89 23.62 0.14
CA ARG A 155 -17.86 23.16 1.06
C ARG A 155 -17.72 21.64 1.08
N VAL A 156 -18.83 20.93 1.29
CA VAL A 156 -18.81 19.46 1.28
C VAL A 156 -18.53 18.91 -0.11
N ALA A 157 -19.05 19.55 -1.16
CA ALA A 157 -18.79 19.16 -2.54
C ALA A 157 -17.29 19.21 -2.85
N HIS A 158 -16.62 20.31 -2.52
CA HIS A 158 -15.17 20.46 -2.70
C HIS A 158 -14.38 19.42 -1.88
N SER A 159 -14.77 19.19 -0.63
CA SER A 159 -14.13 18.18 0.23
C SER A 159 -14.20 16.78 -0.40
N LYS A 160 -15.40 16.36 -0.83
CA LYS A 160 -15.63 15.06 -1.50
C LYS A 160 -14.84 14.90 -2.79
N ILE A 161 -14.85 15.92 -3.65
CA ILE A 161 -14.08 15.94 -4.89
C ILE A 161 -12.59 15.79 -4.59
N ARG A 162 -12.06 16.53 -3.62
CA ARG A 162 -10.65 16.48 -3.22
C ARG A 162 -10.27 15.10 -2.67
N THR A 163 -11.05 14.56 -1.74
CA THR A 163 -10.81 13.23 -1.16
C THR A 163 -10.87 12.14 -2.23
N THR A 164 -11.80 12.24 -3.17
CA THR A 164 -11.91 11.33 -4.32
C THR A 164 -10.72 11.44 -5.27
N ALA A 165 -10.22 12.65 -5.52
CA ALA A 165 -9.03 12.87 -6.35
C ALA A 165 -7.77 12.25 -5.72
N LEU A 166 -7.62 12.34 -4.40
CA LEU A 166 -6.53 11.69 -3.66
C LEU A 166 -6.62 10.16 -3.76
N PHE A 167 -7.82 9.58 -3.59
CA PHE A 167 -8.05 8.15 -3.80
C PHE A 167 -7.70 7.70 -5.22
N ALA A 168 -8.14 8.44 -6.24
CA ALA A 168 -7.79 8.18 -7.63
C ALA A 168 -6.27 8.24 -7.88
N GLN A 169 -5.59 9.20 -7.26
CA GLN A 169 -4.13 9.31 -7.33
C GLN A 169 -3.44 8.11 -6.68
N ARG A 170 -3.89 7.65 -5.50
CA ARG A 170 -3.36 6.47 -4.82
C ARG A 170 -3.50 5.21 -5.66
N LEU A 171 -4.67 4.97 -6.25
CA LEU A 171 -4.88 3.85 -7.19
C LEU A 171 -3.88 3.86 -8.34
N ARG A 172 -3.66 5.03 -8.98
CA ARG A 172 -2.69 5.16 -10.07
C ARG A 172 -1.26 4.88 -9.61
N ARG A 173 -0.87 5.46 -8.48
CA ARG A 173 0.48 5.29 -7.92
C ARG A 173 0.75 3.85 -7.52
N TYR A 174 -0.15 3.20 -6.79
CA TYR A 174 0.08 1.82 -6.36
C TYR A 174 0.01 0.83 -7.53
N THR A 175 -0.82 1.11 -8.54
CA THR A 175 -0.79 0.36 -9.80
C THR A 175 0.54 0.56 -10.55
N GLY A 176 1.11 1.76 -10.49
CA GLY A 176 2.44 2.06 -11.02
C GLY A 176 3.55 1.35 -10.25
N LEU A 177 3.51 1.38 -8.92
CA LEU A 177 4.40 0.67 -8.03
C LEU A 177 4.38 -0.84 -8.30
N ASN A 178 3.19 -1.42 -8.51
CA ASN A 178 3.09 -2.82 -8.89
C ASN A 178 3.83 -3.14 -10.20
N HIS A 179 3.72 -2.27 -11.19
CA HIS A 179 4.45 -2.44 -12.45
C HIS A 179 5.97 -2.34 -12.24
N LEU A 180 6.43 -1.37 -11.45
CA LEU A 180 7.84 -1.23 -11.08
C LEU A 180 8.34 -2.46 -10.30
N ALA A 181 7.54 -2.98 -9.37
CA ALA A 181 7.84 -4.19 -8.61
C ALA A 181 8.05 -5.39 -9.54
N GLN A 182 7.18 -5.59 -10.54
CA GLN A 182 7.38 -6.69 -11.50
C GLN A 182 8.65 -6.51 -12.34
N ALA A 183 8.92 -5.28 -12.81
CA ALA A 183 10.14 -5.00 -13.57
C ALA A 183 11.40 -5.20 -12.72
N ALA A 184 11.39 -4.78 -11.45
CA ALA A 184 12.48 -5.00 -10.50
C ALA A 184 12.67 -6.49 -10.21
N ARG A 185 11.59 -7.26 -10.02
CA ARG A 185 11.65 -8.72 -9.84
C ARG A 185 12.29 -9.42 -11.04
N ASP A 186 11.89 -9.04 -12.26
CA ASP A 186 12.43 -9.61 -13.50
C ASP A 186 13.91 -9.22 -13.70
N LEU A 187 14.35 -8.05 -13.20
CA LEU A 187 15.76 -7.65 -13.17
C LEU A 187 16.57 -8.49 -12.17
N LEU A 188 16.10 -8.57 -10.92
CA LEU A 188 16.80 -9.25 -9.82
C LEU A 188 16.94 -10.77 -10.04
N ALA A 189 16.04 -11.37 -10.83
CA ALA A 189 16.17 -12.77 -11.26
C ALA A 189 17.41 -13.05 -12.13
N LYS A 190 18.03 -12.01 -12.73
CA LYS A 190 19.17 -12.16 -13.64
C LYS A 190 20.49 -12.01 -12.88
N GLN A 191 20.96 -13.10 -12.28
CA GLN A 191 22.17 -13.12 -11.43
C GLN A 191 23.41 -12.46 -12.06
N HIS A 192 23.66 -12.65 -13.36
CA HIS A 192 24.79 -12.01 -14.06
C HIS A 192 24.68 -10.47 -14.09
N GLN A 193 23.45 -9.95 -14.22
CA GLN A 193 23.19 -8.51 -14.19
C GLN A 193 23.39 -7.96 -12.79
N VAL A 194 22.90 -8.68 -11.78
CA VAL A 194 23.06 -8.32 -10.36
C VAL A 194 24.54 -8.32 -9.93
N ALA A 195 25.32 -9.30 -10.38
CA ALA A 195 26.77 -9.34 -10.13
C ALA A 195 27.48 -8.11 -10.72
N ALA A 196 27.18 -7.75 -11.98
CA ALA A 196 27.70 -6.55 -12.61
C ALA A 196 27.26 -5.26 -11.88
N MET A 197 26.02 -5.23 -11.37
CA MET A 197 25.54 -4.10 -10.57
C MET A 197 26.37 -3.94 -9.29
N ASN A 198 26.67 -5.05 -8.61
CA ASN A 198 27.52 -5.02 -7.42
C ASN A 198 28.94 -4.52 -7.74
N GLU A 199 29.54 -4.97 -8.86
CA GLU A 199 30.85 -4.49 -9.31
C GLU A 199 30.88 -2.97 -9.56
N ASP A 200 29.82 -2.41 -10.12
CA ASP A 200 29.70 -0.96 -10.30
C ASP A 200 29.41 -0.22 -8.99
N PHE A 201 28.61 -0.81 -8.10
CA PHE A 201 28.23 -0.21 -6.82
C PHE A 201 29.42 0.01 -5.87
N VAL A 202 30.32 -0.97 -5.78
CA VAL A 202 31.48 -0.89 -4.87
C VAL A 202 32.49 0.20 -5.26
N LYS A 203 32.39 0.76 -6.46
CA LYS A 203 33.24 1.85 -6.93
C LYS A 203 32.79 3.23 -6.42
N ILE A 204 31.57 3.33 -5.89
CA ILE A 204 30.99 4.58 -5.39
C ILE A 204 31.64 4.95 -4.05
N ASP A 205 32.12 6.19 -3.92
CA ASP A 205 32.61 6.71 -2.64
C ASP A 205 31.44 7.13 -1.75
N PHE A 206 30.92 6.17 -0.99
CA PHE A 206 29.79 6.42 -0.10
C PHE A 206 30.13 7.29 1.11
N ASN A 207 31.41 7.43 1.47
CA ASN A 207 31.80 8.37 2.52
C ASN A 207 31.55 9.81 2.08
N ALA A 208 31.94 10.15 0.86
CA ALA A 208 31.67 11.46 0.28
C ALA A 208 30.16 11.74 0.14
N VAL A 209 29.38 10.73 -0.28
CA VAL A 209 27.91 10.84 -0.35
C VAL A 209 27.30 11.11 1.03
N ALA A 210 27.76 10.38 2.06
CA ALA A 210 27.27 10.55 3.43
C ALA A 210 27.64 11.93 4.01
N ASP A 211 28.86 12.42 3.76
CA ASP A 211 29.29 13.76 4.19
C ASP A 211 28.42 14.86 3.57
N GLN A 212 28.09 14.74 2.29
CA GLN A 212 27.19 15.69 1.62
C GLN A 212 25.79 15.67 2.23
N LEU A 213 25.22 14.47 2.47
CA LEU A 213 23.88 14.38 3.08
C LEU A 213 23.86 15.02 4.47
N VAL A 214 24.81 14.68 5.34
CA VAL A 214 24.82 15.19 6.73
C VAL A 214 25.05 16.70 6.77
N SER A 215 25.81 17.25 5.82
CA SER A 215 25.98 18.71 5.68
C SER A 215 24.66 19.44 5.39
N MET A 216 23.72 18.79 4.68
CA MET A 216 22.41 19.35 4.31
C MET A 216 21.29 18.94 5.26
N CYS A 217 21.43 17.81 5.95
CA CYS A 217 20.49 17.25 6.90
C CYS A 217 21.19 17.09 8.27
N PRO A 218 21.18 18.12 9.13
CA PRO A 218 21.81 18.05 10.45
C PRO A 218 21.23 16.98 11.37
N SER A 219 19.98 16.56 11.13
CA SER A 219 19.32 15.47 11.87
C SER A 219 19.71 14.08 11.38
N CYS A 220 20.44 13.98 10.25
CA CYS A 220 20.89 12.71 9.71
C CYS A 220 22.23 12.31 10.34
N ALA A 221 22.37 11.06 10.76
CA ALA A 221 23.62 10.54 11.30
C ALA A 221 24.46 9.85 10.21
N LYS A 222 25.74 10.25 10.06
CA LYS A 222 26.66 9.67 9.06
C LYS A 222 26.75 8.15 9.19
N HIS A 223 26.89 7.64 10.42
CA HIS A 223 26.95 6.21 10.70
C HIS A 223 25.74 5.45 10.12
N THR A 224 24.52 5.98 10.31
CA THR A 224 23.31 5.38 9.74
C THR A 224 23.39 5.29 8.22
N VAL A 225 23.87 6.34 7.55
CA VAL A 225 24.00 6.33 6.08
C VAL A 225 24.99 5.28 5.59
N ILE A 226 26.12 5.13 6.30
CA ILE A 226 27.12 4.10 5.99
C ILE A 226 26.57 2.70 6.24
N GLN A 227 25.85 2.48 7.34
CA GLN A 227 25.19 1.21 7.61
C GLN A 227 24.16 0.86 6.51
N LEU A 228 23.33 1.82 6.08
CA LEU A 228 22.37 1.62 4.99
C LEU A 228 23.06 1.24 3.67
N HIS A 229 24.25 1.78 3.41
CA HIS A 229 25.06 1.41 2.26
C HIS A 229 25.55 -0.04 2.33
N GLU A 230 26.09 -0.45 3.48
CA GLU A 230 26.57 -1.82 3.71
C GLU A 230 25.42 -2.83 3.59
N GLU A 231 24.25 -2.51 4.14
CA GLU A 231 23.04 -3.33 4.01
C GLU A 231 22.57 -3.42 2.55
N PHE A 232 22.53 -2.30 1.81
CA PHE A 232 22.21 -2.31 0.38
C PHE A 232 23.18 -3.22 -0.39
N GLN A 233 24.48 -3.09 -0.11
CA GLN A 233 25.50 -3.90 -0.76
C GLN A 233 25.31 -5.39 -0.45
N HIS A 234 24.94 -5.74 0.79
CA HIS A 234 24.67 -7.11 1.18
C HIS A 234 23.47 -7.69 0.42
N VAL A 235 22.33 -6.98 0.39
CA VAL A 235 21.12 -7.41 -0.34
C VAL A 235 21.41 -7.55 -1.84
N LEU A 236 22.22 -6.65 -2.41
CA LEU A 236 22.62 -6.72 -3.81
C LEU A 236 23.58 -7.89 -4.09
N ARG A 237 24.62 -8.07 -3.27
CA ARG A 237 25.64 -9.10 -3.44
C ARG A 237 25.05 -10.51 -3.34
N ASP A 238 24.11 -10.70 -2.44
CA ASP A 238 23.47 -12.00 -2.20
C ASP A 238 22.42 -12.35 -3.28
N ALA A 239 22.27 -11.49 -4.29
CA ALA A 239 21.24 -11.62 -5.33
C ALA A 239 19.84 -11.84 -4.74
N ALA A 240 19.54 -11.09 -3.67
CA ALA A 240 18.33 -11.29 -2.90
C ALA A 240 17.08 -11.01 -3.75
N PRO A 241 15.99 -11.79 -3.56
CA PRO A 241 14.73 -11.56 -4.26
C PRO A 241 14.09 -10.23 -3.83
N LEU A 242 13.13 -9.74 -4.61
CA LEU A 242 12.47 -8.45 -4.39
C LEU A 242 11.90 -8.31 -2.97
N GLU A 243 11.40 -9.40 -2.40
CA GLU A 243 10.81 -9.44 -1.08
C GLU A 243 11.84 -9.09 0.02
N SER A 244 13.09 -9.52 -0.14
CA SER A 244 14.20 -9.12 0.75
C SER A 244 14.54 -7.64 0.62
N TRP A 245 14.49 -7.07 -0.59
CA TRP A 245 14.63 -5.63 -0.81
C TRP A 245 13.52 -4.84 -0.11
N CYS A 246 12.27 -5.32 -0.21
CA CYS A 246 11.12 -4.70 0.43
C CYS A 246 11.23 -4.73 1.95
N SER A 247 11.65 -5.86 2.51
CA SER A 247 11.88 -6.03 3.95
C SER A 247 12.99 -5.11 4.46
N TRP A 248 14.08 -4.97 3.69
CA TRP A 248 15.14 -4.02 4.00
C TRP A 248 14.62 -2.57 3.99
N LEU A 249 13.95 -2.12 2.92
CA LEU A 249 13.38 -0.76 2.83
C LEU A 249 12.39 -0.47 3.97
N GLN A 250 11.60 -1.46 4.37
CA GLN A 250 10.74 -1.39 5.55
C GLN A 250 11.57 -1.13 6.81
N SER A 251 12.63 -1.92 7.06
CA SER A 251 13.54 -1.71 8.19
C SER A 251 14.17 -0.30 8.20
N VAL A 252 14.55 0.23 7.03
CA VAL A 252 15.04 1.61 6.89
C VAL A 252 13.99 2.61 7.35
N ALA A 253 12.77 2.52 6.81
CA ALA A 253 11.68 3.41 7.19
C ALA A 253 11.35 3.31 8.68
N HIS A 254 11.30 2.09 9.24
CA HIS A 254 11.06 1.87 10.66
C HIS A 254 12.14 2.50 11.52
N THR A 255 13.41 2.28 11.19
CA THR A 255 14.55 2.79 11.96
C THR A 255 14.53 4.32 12.00
N VAL A 256 14.29 4.98 10.87
CA VAL A 256 14.26 6.45 10.81
C VAL A 256 13.02 7.03 11.51
N LEU A 257 11.85 6.41 11.35
CA LEU A 257 10.60 6.94 11.91
C LEU A 257 10.44 6.64 13.40
N SER A 258 10.91 5.50 13.89
CA SER A 258 10.88 5.13 15.32
C SER A 258 11.81 6.01 16.16
N GLN A 259 12.94 6.45 15.62
CA GLN A 259 13.83 7.42 16.28
C GLN A 259 13.16 8.78 16.56
N GLN A 260 12.08 9.09 15.85
CA GLN A 260 11.31 10.33 16.04
C GLN A 260 10.12 10.15 17.00
N GLN A 261 9.84 8.91 17.42
CA GLN A 261 8.82 8.62 18.44
C GLN A 261 9.45 8.75 19.82
N GLN A 262 9.11 9.82 20.55
CA GLN A 262 9.58 9.98 21.92
C GLN A 262 8.82 9.02 22.86
N PRO A 263 9.51 8.29 23.76
CA PRO A 263 8.84 7.45 24.75
C PRO A 263 7.88 8.30 25.61
N GLY A 264 6.58 7.99 25.56
CA GLY A 264 5.56 8.63 26.39
C GLY A 264 4.77 9.78 25.74
N SER A 265 5.07 10.17 24.50
CA SER A 265 4.23 11.14 23.76
C SER A 265 3.11 10.42 23.01
N ASN A 266 1.89 10.45 23.55
CA ASN A 266 0.70 10.15 22.75
C ASN A 266 0.49 11.28 21.74
N GLY A 267 0.45 10.96 20.44
CA GLY A 267 0.03 11.90 19.40
C GLY A 267 1.14 12.64 18.63
N VAL A 268 2.33 12.05 18.45
CA VAL A 268 3.33 12.63 17.53
C VAL A 268 2.82 12.55 16.09
N ASP A 269 2.71 13.70 15.44
CA ASP A 269 2.44 13.81 14.01
C ASP A 269 3.66 13.29 13.21
N LEU A 270 3.48 12.14 12.56
CA LEU A 270 4.52 11.51 11.75
C LEU A 270 4.61 12.07 10.33
N ALA A 271 3.75 13.02 9.92
CA ALA A 271 3.77 13.58 8.58
C ALA A 271 5.10 14.26 8.25
N LYS A 272 5.63 15.09 9.17
CA LYS A 272 6.91 15.78 8.97
C LYS A 272 8.12 14.82 8.97
N PRO A 273 8.26 13.89 9.93
CA PRO A 273 9.26 12.83 9.87
C PRO A 273 9.23 12.01 8.57
N ALA A 274 8.04 11.61 8.12
CA ALA A 274 7.86 10.86 6.87
C ALA A 274 8.29 11.65 5.63
N ALA A 275 7.93 12.94 5.55
CA ALA A 275 8.39 13.82 4.48
C ALA A 275 9.91 13.96 4.47
N ASN A 276 10.53 14.15 5.64
CA ASN A 276 11.99 14.23 5.77
C ASN A 276 12.69 12.93 5.34
N LEU A 277 12.14 11.77 5.69
CA LEU A 277 12.63 10.47 5.23
C LEU A 277 12.63 10.41 3.69
N CYS A 278 11.51 10.75 3.04
CA CYS A 278 11.42 10.75 1.58
C CYS A 278 12.42 11.71 0.91
N LEU A 279 12.65 12.89 1.51
CA LEU A 279 13.62 13.87 1.01
C LEU A 279 15.06 13.36 1.12
N SER A 280 15.45 12.87 2.30
CA SER A 280 16.79 12.31 2.53
C SER A 280 17.04 11.07 1.67
N TRP A 281 16.04 10.20 1.53
CA TRP A 281 16.10 9.04 0.63
C TRP A 281 16.31 9.47 -0.82
N SER A 282 15.51 10.44 -1.31
CA SER A 282 15.60 10.95 -2.69
C SER A 282 16.94 11.61 -2.96
N PHE A 283 17.53 12.29 -1.97
CA PHE A 283 18.87 12.86 -2.07
C PHE A 283 19.92 11.75 -2.23
N LEU A 284 19.92 10.74 -1.34
CA LEU A 284 20.85 9.62 -1.38
C LEU A 284 20.77 8.87 -2.71
N SER A 285 19.57 8.47 -3.13
CA SER A 285 19.36 7.74 -4.38
C SER A 285 19.79 8.58 -5.60
N SER A 286 19.62 9.90 -5.56
CA SER A 286 20.11 10.81 -6.59
C SER A 286 21.64 10.90 -6.65
N GLN A 287 22.34 10.89 -5.51
CA GLN A 287 23.81 10.89 -5.50
C GLN A 287 24.38 9.60 -6.09
N VAL A 288 23.78 8.46 -5.77
CA VAL A 288 24.16 7.16 -6.34
C VAL A 288 24.01 7.17 -7.87
N ILE A 289 22.86 7.61 -8.39
CA ILE A 289 22.64 7.71 -9.84
C ILE A 289 23.60 8.71 -10.50
N ARG A 290 23.89 9.84 -9.85
CA ARG A 290 24.86 10.83 -10.35
C ARG A 290 26.24 10.22 -10.51
N ASP A 291 26.76 9.53 -9.49
CA ASP A 291 28.08 8.90 -9.54
C ASP A 291 28.15 7.85 -10.66
N LEU A 292 27.14 6.97 -10.76
CA LEU A 292 27.02 5.99 -11.84
C LEU A 292 26.99 6.63 -13.24
N THR A 293 26.34 7.79 -13.37
CA THR A 293 26.31 8.58 -14.63
C THR A 293 27.70 9.09 -14.98
N LEU A 294 28.40 9.71 -14.02
CA LEU A 294 29.73 10.28 -14.24
C LEU A 294 30.77 9.21 -14.59
N ARG A 295 30.60 7.99 -14.08
CA ARG A 295 31.46 6.84 -14.41
C ARG A 295 31.07 6.13 -15.68
N SER A 296 29.97 6.51 -16.32
CA SER A 296 29.40 5.77 -17.46
C SER A 296 29.22 4.28 -17.15
N ALA A 297 28.68 3.98 -15.96
CA ALA A 297 28.51 2.61 -15.48
C ALA A 297 27.63 1.79 -16.44
N ALA A 298 28.07 0.57 -16.79
CA ALA A 298 27.34 -0.30 -17.72
C ALA A 298 25.97 -0.70 -17.16
N THR A 299 25.84 -0.73 -15.83
CA THR A 299 24.60 -1.09 -15.12
C THR A 299 23.70 0.09 -14.78
N PHE A 300 23.97 1.30 -15.30
CA PHE A 300 23.18 2.51 -15.04
C PHE A 300 21.67 2.30 -15.20
N GLY A 301 21.23 1.66 -16.29
CA GLY A 301 19.80 1.43 -16.55
C GLY A 301 19.12 0.53 -15.50
N MET A 302 19.87 -0.42 -14.95
CA MET A 302 19.40 -1.34 -13.91
C MET A 302 19.25 -0.63 -12.57
N PHE A 303 20.24 0.19 -12.20
CA PHE A 303 20.16 1.06 -11.02
C PHE A 303 19.05 2.09 -11.14
N HIS A 304 18.81 2.63 -12.33
CA HIS A 304 17.70 3.55 -12.55
C HIS A 304 16.34 2.87 -12.31
N LEU A 305 16.15 1.66 -12.81
CA LEU A 305 14.94 0.88 -12.53
C LEU A 305 14.77 0.58 -11.04
N MET A 306 15.83 0.11 -10.37
CA MET A 306 15.80 -0.14 -8.93
C MET A 306 15.50 1.14 -8.14
N ARG A 307 16.08 2.27 -8.54
CA ARG A 307 15.76 3.58 -7.93
C ARG A 307 14.29 3.91 -8.06
N LEU A 308 13.70 3.81 -9.26
CA LEU A 308 12.27 4.11 -9.46
C LEU A 308 11.40 3.26 -8.53
N PHE A 309 11.71 1.96 -8.42
CA PHE A 309 11.02 1.06 -7.50
C PHE A 309 11.21 1.49 -6.04
N CYS A 310 12.45 1.65 -5.56
CA CYS A 310 12.72 1.95 -4.16
C CYS A 310 12.18 3.32 -3.75
N ASP A 311 12.30 4.36 -4.59
CA ASP A 311 11.75 5.69 -4.33
C ASP A 311 10.22 5.62 -4.16
N GLU A 312 9.51 4.93 -5.06
CA GLU A 312 8.04 4.79 -4.98
C GLU A 312 7.62 3.89 -3.80
N TYR A 313 8.38 2.85 -3.48
CA TYR A 313 8.12 1.97 -2.34
C TYR A 313 8.35 2.68 -1.00
N MET A 314 9.41 3.49 -0.88
CA MET A 314 9.64 4.32 0.31
C MET A 314 8.53 5.36 0.51
N PHE A 315 8.05 5.97 -0.58
CA PHE A 315 6.88 6.83 -0.50
C PHE A 315 5.64 6.06 -0.04
N PHE A 316 5.39 4.87 -0.61
CA PHE A 316 4.30 3.99 -0.20
C PHE A 316 4.35 3.70 1.31
N LEU A 317 5.52 3.34 1.85
CA LEU A 317 5.69 3.10 3.29
C LEU A 317 5.40 4.35 4.14
N ALA A 318 5.98 5.50 3.74
CA ALA A 318 5.77 6.78 4.41
C ALA A 318 4.28 7.18 4.43
N GLU A 319 3.59 7.02 3.30
CA GLU A 319 2.15 7.31 3.17
C GLU A 319 1.28 6.41 4.06
N HIS A 320 1.62 5.12 4.17
CA HIS A 320 0.91 4.19 5.05
C HIS A 320 1.08 4.57 6.51
N VAL A 321 2.32 4.84 6.95
CA VAL A 321 2.59 5.24 8.34
C VAL A 321 1.84 6.51 8.71
N VAL A 322 1.85 7.53 7.84
CA VAL A 322 1.13 8.79 8.09
C VAL A 322 -0.37 8.57 8.12
N SER A 323 -0.91 7.76 7.20
CA SER A 323 -2.35 7.47 7.16
C SER A 323 -2.81 6.77 8.44
N VAL A 324 -2.06 5.77 8.91
CA VAL A 324 -2.36 5.03 10.15
C VAL A 324 -2.19 5.93 11.39
N ASN A 325 -1.12 6.72 11.45
CA ASN A 325 -0.88 7.67 12.55
C ASN A 325 -2.02 8.70 12.64
N THR A 326 -2.43 9.26 11.50
CA THR A 326 -3.55 10.21 11.42
C THR A 326 -4.85 9.58 11.91
N LEU A 327 -5.16 8.36 11.45
CA LEU A 327 -6.36 7.63 11.87
C LEU A 327 -6.31 7.25 13.37
N SER A 328 -5.15 6.85 13.88
CA SER A 328 -4.98 6.44 15.28
C SER A 328 -5.02 7.61 16.26
N ASN A 329 -4.58 8.80 15.81
CA ASN A 329 -4.58 10.05 16.57
C ASN A 329 -5.91 10.82 16.48
N MET A 330 -6.92 10.31 15.77
CA MET A 330 -8.24 10.93 15.80
C MET A 330 -8.80 10.96 17.23
N PRO A 331 -9.51 12.03 17.62
CA PRO A 331 -10.09 12.14 18.96
C PRO A 331 -10.92 10.90 19.30
N ARG A 332 -10.86 10.42 20.56
CA ARG A 332 -11.55 9.18 20.99
C ARG A 332 -13.04 9.14 20.62
N HIS A 333 -13.74 10.27 20.71
CA HIS A 333 -15.15 10.38 20.33
C HIS A 333 -15.41 10.17 18.82
N MET A 334 -14.38 10.29 17.97
CA MET A 334 -14.43 9.93 16.55
C MET A 334 -14.03 8.47 16.31
N ARG A 335 -13.48 7.76 17.30
CA ARG A 335 -12.95 6.39 17.19
C ARG A 335 -13.88 5.33 17.82
N ASP A 336 -14.59 5.68 18.89
CA ASP A 336 -15.47 4.75 19.61
C ASP A 336 -16.83 4.61 18.91
N GLY A 337 -16.90 3.72 17.91
CA GLY A 337 -18.14 3.26 17.28
C GLY A 337 -18.50 1.84 17.69
N GLY A 338 -19.79 1.59 17.93
CA GLY A 338 -20.29 0.22 18.03
C GLY A 338 -20.04 -0.54 16.72
N PRO A 339 -19.95 -1.88 16.73
CA PRO A 339 -19.75 -2.65 15.52
C PRO A 339 -20.85 -2.34 14.50
N LEU A 340 -20.46 -1.92 13.28
CA LEU A 340 -21.30 -2.09 12.10
C LEU A 340 -21.60 -3.58 12.05
N ARG A 341 -22.87 -3.97 12.26
CA ARG A 341 -23.29 -5.37 12.25
C ARG A 341 -22.74 -6.00 10.97
N THR A 342 -21.81 -6.94 11.12
CA THR A 342 -21.63 -7.96 10.11
C THR A 342 -23.00 -8.60 9.95
N LEU A 343 -23.60 -8.49 8.76
CA LEU A 343 -24.71 -9.34 8.40
C LEU A 343 -24.14 -10.75 8.35
N GLY A 344 -24.09 -11.38 9.53
CA GLY A 344 -23.76 -12.78 9.67
C GLY A 344 -24.72 -13.55 8.79
N THR A 345 -24.15 -14.37 7.91
CA THR A 345 -24.82 -15.52 7.32
C THR A 345 -25.48 -16.29 8.45
N GLY A 346 -26.78 -16.09 8.64
CA GLY A 346 -27.55 -16.86 9.61
C GLY A 346 -27.48 -18.34 9.24
N PRO A 347 -27.36 -19.25 10.22
CA PRO A 347 -27.41 -20.67 9.92
C PRO A 347 -28.78 -21.01 9.32
N VAL A 348 -28.74 -21.71 8.19
CA VAL A 348 -29.89 -22.34 7.55
C VAL A 348 -30.61 -23.19 8.59
N GLN A 349 -31.83 -22.82 8.95
CA GLN A 349 -32.74 -23.67 9.71
C GLN A 349 -33.00 -24.94 8.89
N GLN A 350 -32.39 -26.06 9.29
CA GLN A 350 -32.94 -27.37 8.98
C GLN A 350 -34.04 -27.65 9.99
N GLY A 351 -35.27 -27.68 9.50
CA GLY A 351 -36.42 -28.16 10.25
C GLY A 351 -36.23 -29.62 10.64
N GLY A 352 -36.43 -29.91 11.92
CA GLY A 352 -36.57 -31.25 12.47
C GLY A 352 -37.80 -31.28 13.36
N MET A 353 -38.93 -31.72 12.81
CA MET A 353 -40.07 -32.25 13.57
C MET A 353 -39.63 -33.52 14.32
N SER A 354 -40.05 -33.68 15.58
CA SER A 354 -40.47 -34.93 16.27
C SER A 354 -40.72 -34.60 17.75
N HIS A 355 -41.96 -34.69 18.26
CA HIS A 355 -42.46 -35.80 19.09
C HIS A 355 -41.41 -36.26 20.13
N HIS A 356 -41.58 -36.00 21.42
CA HIS A 356 -42.68 -36.42 22.29
C HIS A 356 -42.78 -35.53 23.53
#